data_AF-T1UC92-F1
#
_entry.id   AF-T1UC92-F1
#
_cell.length_a   1.000
_cell.length_b   1.000
_cell.length_c   1.000
_cell.angle_alpha   90.00
_cell.angle_beta   90.00
_cell.angle_gamma   90.00
#
_symmetry.space_group_name_H-M   'P 1'
#
loop_
_entity.id
_entity.type
_entity.pdbx_description
1 polymer ?
#
loop_
_entity_poly.entity_id
_entity_poly.type
_entity_poly.pdbx_seq_one_letter_code
_entity_poly.pdbx_strand_id
1 'polypeptide(L)'
;MLVTRFKKAFISYSLGVLVASLLLNVCSAAVQEVKVKDYFGEQTIKLPVSKIIYLGSFAEVPAMFNTWDRVVGISDYAFKSDIVKATLKDPERIKSMSSDHVAALNVELLKKLSPDLVVTFVGNPKAVEHAKKFGISFLSFQEKTIAEVMEDIDAQAKALEVDASKKLAKMQETLDFIAERLKNVKKKKGVELFHKANKISGHQALDSDILEKGGGG
;
A
#
# COMPACT_ATOMS: atom_id res chain seq x y z
N MET A 1 -76.00 -23.84 2.03
CA MET A 1 -74.92 -24.49 1.26
C MET A 1 -74.12 -23.40 0.53
N LEU A 2 -73.24 -22.62 1.20
CA LEU A 2 -72.30 -21.72 0.48
C LEU A 2 -71.21 -21.03 1.33
N VAL A 3 -70.56 -21.66 2.33
CA VAL A 3 -69.47 -20.95 3.05
C VAL A 3 -68.34 -21.87 3.50
N THR A 4 -67.60 -22.52 2.59
CA THR A 4 -66.38 -23.28 2.98
C THR A 4 -65.28 -23.39 1.93
N ARG A 5 -65.22 -22.55 0.88
CA ARG A 5 -64.24 -22.72 -0.21
C ARG A 5 -63.27 -21.56 -0.51
N PHE A 6 -63.13 -20.57 0.37
CA PHE A 6 -62.25 -19.41 0.08
C PHE A 6 -60.95 -19.29 0.90
N LYS A 7 -60.67 -20.19 1.84
CA LYS A 7 -59.49 -20.03 2.73
C LYS A 7 -58.18 -20.70 2.27
N LYS A 8 -58.19 -21.56 1.23
CA LYS A 8 -56.99 -22.31 0.81
C LYS A 8 -56.18 -21.68 -0.33
N ALA A 9 -56.73 -20.72 -1.07
CA ALA A 9 -56.04 -20.13 -2.23
C ALA A 9 -55.16 -18.91 -1.89
N PHE A 10 -55.38 -18.27 -0.73
CA PHE A 10 -54.64 -17.05 -0.36
C PHE A 10 -53.28 -17.33 0.32
N ILE A 11 -53.05 -18.55 0.80
CA ILE A 11 -51.84 -18.91 1.55
C ILE A 11 -50.68 -19.28 0.60
N SER A 12 -50.97 -19.73 -0.63
CA SER A 12 -49.90 -20.07 -1.59
C SER A 12 -49.33 -18.84 -2.30
N TYR A 13 -50.12 -17.79 -2.49
CA TYR A 13 -49.67 -16.55 -3.13
C TYR A 13 -48.81 -15.68 -2.22
N SER A 14 -49.08 -15.66 -0.91
CA SER A 14 -48.28 -14.88 0.05
C SER A 14 -46.91 -15.51 0.31
N LEU A 15 -46.78 -16.83 0.23
CA LEU A 15 -45.50 -17.52 0.37
C LEU A 15 -44.61 -17.37 -0.87
N GLY A 16 -45.19 -17.34 -2.07
CA GLY A 16 -44.45 -17.12 -3.32
C GLY A 16 -43.87 -15.70 -3.44
N VAL A 17 -44.60 -14.68 -2.96
CA VAL A 17 -44.12 -13.29 -2.95
C VAL A 17 -43.03 -13.07 -1.91
N LEU A 18 -43.07 -13.79 -0.77
CA LEU A 18 -42.02 -13.72 0.25
C LEU A 18 -40.70 -14.36 -0.22
N VAL A 19 -40.77 -15.48 -0.96
CA VAL A 19 -39.58 -16.15 -1.50
C VAL A 19 -38.97 -15.36 -2.67
N ALA A 20 -39.78 -14.71 -3.50
CA ALA A 20 -39.28 -13.83 -4.57
C ALA A 20 -38.60 -12.56 -4.04
N SER A 21 -39.06 -12.02 -2.91
CA SER A 21 -38.43 -10.86 -2.24
C SER A 21 -37.18 -11.22 -1.43
N LEU A 22 -37.05 -12.48 -0.98
CA LEU A 22 -35.82 -13.01 -0.39
C LEU A 22 -34.71 -13.29 -1.44
N LEU A 23 -35.08 -13.56 -2.71
CA LEU A 23 -34.13 -13.79 -3.80
C LEU A 23 -33.64 -12.49 -4.48
N LEU A 24 -34.37 -11.39 -4.35
CA LEU A 24 -33.97 -10.08 -4.88
C LEU A 24 -33.12 -9.25 -3.89
N ASN A 25 -32.95 -9.75 -2.66
CA ASN A 25 -32.12 -9.13 -1.64
C ASN A 25 -30.68 -9.69 -1.63
N VAL A 26 -30.20 -10.16 -2.80
CA VAL A 26 -28.76 -10.25 -3.04
C VAL A 26 -28.26 -8.82 -3.06
N CYS A 27 -27.89 -8.32 -1.88
CA CYS A 27 -27.24 -7.04 -1.70
C CYS A 27 -26.14 -6.92 -2.76
N SER A 28 -26.30 -5.97 -3.69
CA SER A 28 -25.13 -5.31 -4.25
C SER A 28 -24.38 -4.75 -3.06
N ALA A 29 -23.42 -5.50 -2.53
CA ALA A 29 -22.34 -4.92 -1.77
C ALA A 29 -21.71 -3.92 -2.73
N ALA A 30 -22.07 -2.65 -2.58
CA ALA A 30 -21.41 -1.58 -3.31
C ALA A 30 -19.92 -1.76 -3.02
N VAL A 31 -19.15 -2.09 -4.05
CA VAL A 31 -17.71 -2.22 -3.93
C VAL A 31 -17.23 -0.85 -3.47
N GLN A 32 -16.87 -0.75 -2.19
CA GLN A 32 -16.40 0.49 -1.62
C GLN A 32 -15.06 0.79 -2.28
N GLU A 33 -14.85 2.03 -2.69
CA GLU A 33 -13.63 2.45 -3.36
C GLU A 33 -13.10 3.72 -2.74
N VAL A 34 -11.78 3.88 -2.78
CA VAL A 34 -11.09 5.07 -2.34
C VAL A 34 -10.24 5.62 -3.47
N LYS A 35 -10.30 6.94 -3.64
CA LYS A 35 -9.45 7.67 -4.59
C LYS A 35 -8.21 8.17 -3.87
N VAL A 36 -7.06 7.82 -4.41
CA VAL A 36 -5.75 8.26 -3.91
C VAL A 36 -4.89 8.69 -5.09
N LYS A 37 -3.87 9.51 -4.84
CA LYS A 37 -2.94 9.95 -5.88
C LYS A 37 -1.64 9.18 -5.75
N ASP A 38 -1.10 8.71 -6.86
CA ASP A 38 0.22 8.09 -6.95
C ASP A 38 1.05 8.77 -8.06
N TYR A 39 2.21 8.22 -8.39
CA TYR A 39 3.10 8.70 -9.45
C TYR A 39 2.41 8.88 -10.81
N PHE A 40 1.41 8.05 -11.13
CA PHE A 40 0.69 8.08 -12.40
C PHE A 40 -0.62 8.89 -12.34
N GLY A 41 -0.91 9.58 -11.22
CA GLY A 41 -2.10 10.42 -11.05
C GLY A 41 -3.14 9.79 -10.12
N GLU A 42 -4.42 10.10 -10.34
CA GLU A 42 -5.52 9.54 -9.53
C GLU A 42 -5.68 8.04 -9.80
N GLN A 43 -5.73 7.26 -8.72
CA GLN A 43 -6.01 5.82 -8.72
C GLN A 43 -7.27 5.55 -7.90
N THR A 44 -8.10 4.65 -8.40
CA THR A 44 -9.28 4.14 -7.68
C THR A 44 -8.95 2.74 -7.15
N ILE A 45 -8.88 2.61 -5.82
CA ILE A 45 -8.57 1.35 -5.15
C ILE A 45 -9.87 0.75 -4.58
N LYS A 46 -10.13 -0.51 -4.92
CA LYS A 46 -11.26 -1.27 -4.37
C LYS A 46 -10.95 -1.71 -2.94
N LEU A 47 -11.93 -1.58 -2.07
CA LEU A 47 -11.86 -1.94 -0.66
C LEU A 47 -12.75 -3.15 -0.35
N PRO A 48 -12.41 -3.95 0.68
CA PRO A 48 -11.19 -3.85 1.49
C PRO A 48 -9.98 -4.47 0.76
N VAL A 49 -8.79 -3.90 0.95
CA VAL A 49 -7.54 -4.53 0.49
C VAL A 49 -7.17 -5.66 1.44
N SER A 50 -7.21 -6.90 0.95
CA SER A 50 -6.95 -8.11 1.75
C SER A 50 -5.59 -8.76 1.45
N LYS A 51 -5.09 -8.61 0.21
CA LYS A 51 -3.79 -9.12 -0.23
C LYS A 51 -2.96 -8.02 -0.86
N ILE A 52 -1.87 -7.65 -0.20
CA ILE A 52 -0.96 -6.59 -0.64
C ILE A 52 0.45 -7.15 -0.91
N ILE A 53 1.11 -6.60 -1.93
CA ILE A 53 2.52 -6.86 -2.23
C ILE A 53 3.30 -5.54 -2.16
N TYR A 54 4.48 -5.56 -1.55
CA TYR A 54 5.40 -4.43 -1.47
C TYR A 54 6.65 -4.69 -2.31
N LEU A 55 6.88 -3.86 -3.34
CA LEU A 55 8.01 -3.99 -4.26
C LEU A 55 8.90 -2.74 -4.20
N GLY A 56 10.14 -2.94 -3.77
CA GLY A 56 11.19 -1.94 -3.87
C GLY A 56 11.19 -0.83 -2.81
N SER A 57 10.04 -0.48 -2.22
CA SER A 57 9.99 0.49 -1.13
C SER A 57 8.87 0.15 -0.13
N PHE A 58 8.74 0.97 0.91
CA PHE A 58 7.69 0.89 1.94
C PHE A 58 7.63 -0.42 2.72
N ALA A 59 8.72 -1.17 2.75
CA ALA A 59 8.81 -2.48 3.41
C ALA A 59 8.46 -2.47 4.92
N GLU A 60 8.59 -1.31 5.58
CA GLU A 60 8.33 -1.15 7.01
C GLU A 60 6.93 -0.61 7.32
N VAL A 61 6.15 -0.22 6.31
CA VAL A 61 4.76 0.25 6.49
C VAL A 61 3.88 -0.81 7.16
N PRO A 62 3.95 -2.12 6.81
CA PRO A 62 3.17 -3.13 7.52
C PRO A 62 3.49 -3.24 9.01
N ALA A 63 4.74 -2.99 9.41
CA ALA A 63 5.13 -2.93 10.82
C ALA A 63 4.50 -1.73 11.53
N MET A 64 4.47 -0.57 10.85
CA MET A 64 3.86 0.64 11.34
C MET A 64 2.35 0.48 11.57
N PHE A 65 1.64 -0.18 10.64
CA PHE A 65 0.17 -0.32 10.67
C PHE A 65 -0.32 -1.64 11.28
N ASN A 66 0.58 -2.56 11.62
CA ASN A 66 0.23 -3.91 12.08
C ASN A 66 -0.67 -4.65 11.07
N THR A 67 -0.29 -4.62 9.79
CA THR A 67 -1.05 -5.20 8.66
C THR A 67 -0.31 -6.36 7.97
N TRP A 68 0.62 -7.00 8.68
CA TRP A 68 1.39 -8.13 8.16
C TRP A 68 0.52 -9.29 7.65
N ASP A 69 -0.65 -9.50 8.25
CA ASP A 69 -1.65 -10.50 7.87
C ASP A 69 -2.14 -10.33 6.41
N ARG A 70 -2.16 -9.10 5.91
CA ARG A 70 -2.58 -8.76 4.54
C ARG A 70 -1.44 -8.90 3.53
N VAL A 71 -0.18 -8.93 3.97
CA VAL A 71 0.99 -8.97 3.07
C VAL A 71 1.18 -10.39 2.53
N VAL A 72 1.19 -10.56 1.21
CA VAL A 72 1.42 -11.86 0.55
C VAL A 72 2.77 -11.93 -0.18
N GLY A 73 3.43 -10.79 -0.39
CA GLY A 73 4.76 -10.72 -0.95
C GLY A 73 5.49 -9.42 -0.62
N ILE A 74 6.81 -9.50 -0.48
CA ILE A 74 7.65 -8.33 -0.21
C ILE A 74 9.04 -8.51 -0.84
N SER A 75 9.67 -7.44 -1.30
CA SER A 75 11.05 -7.48 -1.81
C SER A 75 12.02 -8.08 -0.79
N ASP A 76 12.97 -8.89 -1.26
CA ASP A 76 13.84 -9.69 -0.40
C ASP A 76 14.70 -8.88 0.58
N TYR A 77 15.01 -7.62 0.25
CA TYR A 77 15.80 -6.74 1.10
C TYR A 77 15.07 -6.42 2.41
N ALA A 78 13.73 -6.44 2.41
CA ALA A 78 12.89 -6.15 3.57
C ALA A 78 13.19 -7.08 4.74
N PHE A 79 13.49 -8.35 4.48
CA PHE A 79 13.82 -9.33 5.51
C PHE A 79 15.15 -9.03 6.22
N LYS A 80 15.93 -8.04 5.77
CA LYS A 80 17.13 -7.58 6.46
C LYS A 80 16.83 -6.52 7.52
N SER A 81 15.74 -5.76 7.38
CA SER A 81 15.30 -4.73 8.34
C SER A 81 15.00 -5.36 9.70
N ASP A 82 15.49 -4.70 10.75
CA ASP A 82 15.34 -5.14 12.15
C ASP A 82 13.91 -4.98 12.64
N ILE A 83 13.22 -3.89 12.30
CA ILE A 83 11.81 -3.70 12.65
C ILE A 83 10.90 -4.69 11.92
N VAL A 84 11.22 -5.06 10.67
CA VAL A 84 10.52 -6.14 9.96
C VAL A 84 10.70 -7.46 10.71
N LYS A 85 11.93 -7.86 11.04
CA LYS A 85 12.20 -9.07 11.83
C LYS A 85 11.50 -9.07 13.20
N ALA A 86 11.44 -7.92 13.86
CA ALA A 86 10.84 -7.80 15.18
C ALA A 86 9.30 -7.93 15.15
N THR A 87 8.66 -7.47 14.09
CA THR A 87 7.19 -7.35 14.02
C THR A 87 6.53 -8.44 13.18
N LEU A 88 7.16 -8.93 12.13
CA LEU A 88 6.67 -10.04 11.30
C LEU A 88 6.90 -11.38 12.02
N LYS A 89 5.81 -12.04 12.43
CA LYS A 89 5.87 -13.28 13.23
C LYS A 89 5.96 -14.56 12.39
N ASP A 90 5.51 -14.51 11.14
CA ASP A 90 5.33 -15.67 10.25
C ASP A 90 5.94 -15.43 8.85
N PRO A 91 7.27 -15.20 8.76
CA PRO A 91 7.91 -14.80 7.50
C PRO A 91 7.75 -15.81 6.36
N GLU A 92 7.58 -17.10 6.68
CA GLU A 92 7.42 -18.17 5.67
C GLU A 92 6.14 -18.05 4.84
N ARG A 93 5.11 -17.35 5.34
CA ARG A 93 3.87 -17.09 4.61
C ARG A 93 4.06 -16.06 3.49
N ILE A 94 5.00 -15.13 3.67
CA ILE A 94 5.21 -14.01 2.75
C ILE A 94 6.20 -14.40 1.66
N LYS A 95 5.78 -14.29 0.40
CA LYS A 95 6.66 -14.60 -0.73
C LYS A 95 7.76 -13.56 -0.85
N SER A 96 9.02 -14.02 -0.84
CA SER A 96 10.16 -13.18 -1.21
C SER A 96 10.09 -12.79 -2.70
N MET A 97 10.10 -11.49 -2.97
CA MET A 97 10.02 -10.87 -4.29
C MET A 97 11.36 -10.25 -4.68
N SER A 98 11.52 -9.91 -5.97
CA SER A 98 12.71 -9.21 -6.45
C SER A 98 12.87 -7.84 -5.79
N SER A 99 14.12 -7.46 -5.53
CA SER A 99 14.53 -6.11 -5.12
C SER A 99 15.13 -5.30 -6.28
N ASP A 100 15.14 -5.86 -7.49
CA ASP A 100 15.61 -5.17 -8.69
C ASP A 100 14.49 -4.28 -9.27
N HIS A 101 14.73 -2.97 -9.27
CA HIS A 101 13.80 -1.94 -9.75
C HIS A 101 13.94 -1.62 -11.25
N VAL A 102 14.98 -2.13 -11.90
CA VAL A 102 15.28 -1.90 -13.32
C VAL A 102 14.74 -3.07 -14.16
N ALA A 103 14.71 -4.27 -13.58
CA ALA A 103 14.13 -5.45 -14.19
C ALA A 103 12.61 -5.33 -14.39
N ALA A 104 12.10 -6.06 -15.38
CA ALA A 104 10.67 -6.19 -15.58
C ALA A 104 10.02 -6.90 -14.38
N LEU A 105 8.85 -6.41 -13.95
CA LEU A 105 8.07 -7.05 -12.90
C LEU A 105 7.64 -8.46 -13.34
N ASN A 106 7.78 -9.44 -12.45
CA ASN A 106 7.35 -10.80 -12.73
C ASN A 106 5.81 -10.91 -12.64
N VAL A 107 5.14 -10.62 -13.76
CA VAL A 107 3.67 -10.63 -13.87
C VAL A 107 3.07 -11.99 -13.57
N GLU A 108 3.72 -13.09 -13.95
CA GLU A 108 3.23 -14.45 -13.67
C GLU A 108 3.17 -14.72 -12.17
N LEU A 109 4.23 -14.32 -11.44
CA LEU A 109 4.26 -14.43 -9.99
C LEU A 109 3.22 -13.52 -9.32
N LEU A 110 3.05 -12.28 -9.80
CA LEU A 110 2.00 -11.39 -9.31
C LEU A 110 0.61 -12.02 -9.47
N LYS A 111 0.29 -12.56 -10.65
CA LYS A 111 -1.00 -13.25 -10.88
C LYS A 111 -1.17 -14.47 -9.97
N LYS A 112 -0.11 -15.26 -9.78
CA LYS A 112 -0.13 -16.44 -8.90
C LYS A 112 -0.41 -16.09 -7.43
N LEU A 113 0.11 -14.95 -6.95
CA LEU A 113 -0.15 -14.46 -5.59
C LEU A 113 -1.54 -13.81 -5.47
N SER A 114 -2.13 -13.41 -6.60
CA SER A 114 -3.47 -12.80 -6.69
C SER A 114 -3.66 -11.65 -5.69
N PRO A 115 -2.81 -10.60 -5.71
CA PRO A 115 -2.96 -9.44 -4.86
C PRO A 115 -4.14 -8.58 -5.29
N ASP A 116 -4.76 -7.92 -4.33
CA ASP A 116 -5.74 -6.86 -4.59
C ASP A 116 -5.01 -5.54 -4.92
N LEU A 117 -3.82 -5.36 -4.33
CA LEU A 117 -3.00 -4.16 -4.47
C LEU A 117 -1.50 -4.49 -4.49
N VAL A 118 -0.76 -3.82 -5.35
CA VAL A 118 0.70 -3.81 -5.36
C VAL A 118 1.20 -2.39 -5.08
N VAL A 119 1.95 -2.21 -3.99
CA VAL A 119 2.70 -0.98 -3.71
C VAL A 119 4.09 -1.14 -4.30
N THR A 120 4.50 -0.23 -5.17
CA THR A 120 5.78 -0.35 -5.90
C THR A 120 6.54 0.96 -5.96
N PHE A 121 7.86 0.88 -5.81
CA PHE A 121 8.76 1.96 -6.20
C PHE A 121 8.91 2.01 -7.72
N VAL A 122 8.84 3.20 -8.32
CA VAL A 122 8.95 3.42 -9.77
C VAL A 122 10.41 3.68 -10.16
N GLY A 123 11.17 2.60 -10.32
CA GLY A 123 12.50 2.65 -10.95
C GLY A 123 12.43 2.68 -12.49
N ASN A 124 11.40 2.07 -13.07
CA ASN A 124 11.16 2.02 -14.51
C ASN A 124 9.66 2.22 -14.81
N PRO A 125 9.23 3.46 -15.13
CA PRO A 125 7.81 3.76 -15.37
C PRO A 125 7.15 2.86 -16.42
N LYS A 126 7.84 2.55 -17.52
CA LYS A 126 7.31 1.70 -18.60
C LYS A 126 7.03 0.28 -18.15
N ALA A 127 7.87 -0.27 -17.27
CA ALA A 127 7.67 -1.61 -16.72
C ALA A 127 6.44 -1.67 -15.80
N VAL A 128 6.25 -0.63 -14.97
CA VAL A 128 5.08 -0.52 -14.08
C VAL A 128 3.80 -0.32 -14.90
N GLU A 129 3.79 0.59 -15.88
CA GLU A 129 2.64 0.78 -16.79
C GLU A 129 2.27 -0.50 -17.53
N HIS A 130 3.26 -1.29 -17.96
CA HIS A 130 3.00 -2.58 -18.58
C HIS A 130 2.35 -3.55 -17.58
N ALA A 131 2.82 -3.61 -16.33
CA ALA A 131 2.25 -4.46 -15.30
C ALA A 131 0.80 -4.08 -14.92
N LYS A 132 0.46 -2.78 -14.92
CA LYS A 132 -0.91 -2.29 -14.67
C LYS A 132 -1.95 -2.84 -15.67
N LYS A 133 -1.52 -3.21 -16.89
CA LYS A 133 -2.42 -3.76 -17.93
C LYS A 133 -2.96 -5.16 -17.61
N PHE A 134 -2.42 -5.84 -16.61
CA PHE A 134 -2.83 -7.21 -16.25
C PHE A 134 -3.95 -7.27 -15.20
N GLY A 135 -4.62 -6.15 -14.92
CA GLY A 135 -5.83 -6.09 -14.09
C GLY A 135 -5.59 -6.13 -12.58
N ILE A 136 -4.35 -5.88 -12.15
CA ILE A 136 -3.98 -5.73 -10.74
C ILE A 136 -3.89 -4.23 -10.43
N SER A 137 -4.43 -3.78 -9.30
CA SER A 137 -4.31 -2.38 -8.87
C SER A 137 -2.89 -2.09 -8.37
N PHE A 138 -2.35 -0.93 -8.73
CA PHE A 138 -1.03 -0.48 -8.28
C PHE A 138 -1.13 0.86 -7.58
N LEU A 139 -0.37 1.01 -6.50
CA LEU A 139 0.06 2.29 -5.97
C LEU A 139 1.56 2.42 -6.22
N SER A 140 1.90 3.38 -7.07
CA SER A 140 3.24 3.53 -7.61
C SER A 140 3.85 4.82 -7.08
N PHE A 141 4.99 4.74 -6.42
CA PHE A 141 5.62 5.90 -5.77
C PHE A 141 7.06 6.06 -6.24
N GLN A 142 7.54 7.30 -6.24
CA GLN A 142 8.93 7.63 -6.51
C GLN A 142 9.33 8.77 -5.58
N GLU A 143 9.26 8.47 -4.30
CA GLU A 143 9.56 9.36 -3.21
C GLU A 143 11.00 9.88 -3.28
N LYS A 144 11.16 11.19 -3.12
CA LYS A 144 12.43 11.92 -3.24
C LYS A 144 12.73 12.78 -2.03
N THR A 145 11.74 12.94 -1.15
CA THR A 145 11.85 13.66 0.12
C THR A 145 11.10 12.91 1.22
N ILE A 146 11.46 13.16 2.47
CA ILE A 146 10.75 12.58 3.63
C ILE A 146 9.30 13.07 3.67
N ALA A 147 9.03 14.29 3.19
CA ALA A 147 7.66 14.82 3.08
C ALA A 147 6.81 13.98 2.10
N GLU A 148 7.36 13.66 0.92
CA GLU A 148 6.70 12.79 -0.05
C GLU A 148 6.50 11.37 0.53
N VAL A 149 7.48 10.82 1.26
CA VAL A 149 7.32 9.54 1.99
C VAL A 149 6.10 9.58 2.90
N MET A 150 5.92 10.66 3.66
CA MET A 150 4.80 10.83 4.58
C MET A 150 3.45 10.95 3.86
N GLU A 151 3.41 11.64 2.72
CA GLU A 151 2.22 11.72 1.85
C GLU A 151 1.87 10.34 1.27
N ASP A 152 2.87 9.58 0.82
CA ASP A 152 2.69 8.25 0.26
C ASP A 152 2.25 7.23 1.34
N ILE A 153 2.71 7.39 2.58
CA ILE A 153 2.21 6.60 3.73
C ILE A 153 0.74 6.93 4.02
N ASP A 154 0.32 8.19 3.93
CA ASP A 154 -1.09 8.58 4.11
C ASP A 154 -1.98 8.01 2.98
N ALA A 155 -1.49 8.00 1.74
CA ALA A 155 -2.19 7.36 0.62
C ALA A 155 -2.37 5.84 0.86
N GLN A 156 -1.34 5.16 1.37
CA GLN A 156 -1.42 3.75 1.75
C GLN A 156 -2.37 3.53 2.94
N ALA A 157 -2.38 4.43 3.92
CA ALA A 157 -3.27 4.35 5.07
C ALA A 157 -4.76 4.40 4.66
N LYS A 158 -5.10 5.28 3.69
CA LYS A 158 -6.43 5.34 3.07
C LYS A 158 -6.81 4.04 2.38
N ALA A 159 -5.90 3.45 1.60
CA ALA A 159 -6.13 2.19 0.90
C ALA A 159 -6.24 0.98 1.86
N LEU A 160 -5.62 1.05 3.04
CA LEU A 160 -5.67 0.01 4.07
C LEU A 160 -6.75 0.23 5.12
N GLU A 161 -7.45 1.37 5.07
CA GLU A 161 -8.49 1.77 6.01
C GLU A 161 -7.96 1.88 7.47
N VAL A 162 -6.77 2.46 7.63
CA VAL A 162 -6.11 2.67 8.92
C VAL A 162 -5.86 4.15 9.20
N ASP A 163 -5.92 4.55 10.48
CA ASP A 163 -5.55 5.91 10.89
C ASP A 163 -4.04 6.03 11.10
N ALA A 164 -3.39 6.83 10.25
CA ALA A 164 -1.95 7.12 10.32
C ALA A 164 -1.63 8.47 10.99
N SER A 165 -2.63 9.28 11.33
CA SER A 165 -2.46 10.68 11.73
C SER A 165 -1.46 10.87 12.87
N LYS A 166 -1.60 10.11 13.96
CA LYS A 166 -0.70 10.18 15.13
C LYS A 166 0.73 9.73 14.78
N LYS A 167 0.88 8.75 13.89
CA LYS A 167 2.18 8.20 13.49
C LYS A 167 2.92 9.19 12.58
N LEU A 168 2.22 9.77 11.61
CA LEU A 168 2.74 10.83 10.75
C LEU A 168 3.07 12.10 11.55
N ALA A 169 2.23 12.49 12.51
CA ALA A 169 2.53 13.60 13.41
C ALA A 169 3.82 13.36 14.20
N LYS A 170 4.09 12.11 14.64
CA LYS A 170 5.35 11.78 15.32
C LYS A 170 6.56 11.85 14.39
N MET A 171 6.40 11.47 13.12
CA MET A 171 7.44 11.66 12.12
C MET A 171 7.76 13.15 11.95
N GLN A 172 6.74 14.00 11.80
CA GLN A 172 6.91 15.46 11.68
C GLN A 172 7.57 16.07 12.92
N GLU A 173 7.10 15.72 14.12
CA GLU A 173 7.66 16.20 15.40
C GLU A 173 9.16 15.90 15.49
N THR A 174 9.59 14.74 14.98
CA THR A 174 10.99 14.34 14.98
C THR A 174 11.81 15.17 13.99
N LEU A 175 11.27 15.46 12.81
CA LEU A 175 11.92 16.34 11.83
C LEU A 175 12.06 17.77 12.36
N ASP A 176 11.00 18.30 12.98
CA ASP A 176 10.98 19.63 13.57
C ASP A 176 12.01 19.73 14.70
N PHE A 177 12.10 18.69 15.55
CA PHE A 177 13.13 18.60 16.58
C PHE A 177 14.54 18.67 15.97
N ILE A 178 14.85 17.86 14.96
CA ILE A 178 16.17 17.87 14.31
C ILE A 178 16.47 19.25 13.71
N ALA A 179 15.51 19.83 13.00
CA ALA A 179 15.65 21.15 12.38
C ALA A 179 15.98 22.24 13.42
N GLU A 180 15.28 22.23 14.57
CA GLU A 180 15.54 23.19 15.65
C GLU A 180 16.95 23.01 16.25
N ARG A 181 17.42 21.77 16.42
CA ARG A 181 18.79 21.49 16.90
C ARG A 181 19.87 21.93 15.93
N LEU A 182 19.56 22.04 14.63
CA LEU A 182 20.52 22.35 13.57
C LEU A 182 20.44 23.79 13.04
N LYS A 183 19.47 24.60 13.49
CA LYS A 183 19.14 25.93 12.96
C LYS A 183 20.34 26.88 12.73
N ASN A 184 21.35 26.81 13.59
CA ASN A 184 22.57 27.65 13.50
C ASN A 184 23.85 26.82 13.37
N VAL A 185 23.73 25.53 13.04
CA VAL A 185 24.86 24.63 12.85
C VAL A 185 25.26 24.67 11.38
N LYS A 186 26.53 24.98 11.10
CA LYS A 186 27.06 24.94 9.74
C LYS A 186 26.94 23.51 9.20
N LYS A 187 26.29 23.37 8.04
CA LYS A 187 26.20 22.08 7.34
C LYS A 187 27.59 21.50 7.09
N LYS A 188 27.72 20.18 7.27
CA LYS A 188 28.98 19.47 7.04
C LYS A 188 28.99 18.88 5.63
N LYS A 189 30.12 19.07 4.94
CA LYS A 189 30.36 18.38 3.67
C LYS A 189 30.44 16.88 3.90
N GLY A 190 29.51 16.16 3.29
CA GLY A 190 29.37 14.72 3.42
C GLY A 190 28.79 14.12 2.14
N VAL A 191 28.94 12.81 1.99
CA VAL A 191 28.37 12.06 0.88
C VAL A 191 28.01 10.66 1.36
N GLU A 192 26.95 10.10 0.79
CA GLU A 192 26.56 8.72 1.01
C GLU A 192 27.09 7.83 -0.13
N LEU A 193 27.62 6.66 0.24
CA LEU A 193 28.15 5.68 -0.69
C LEU A 193 27.20 4.48 -0.76
N PHE A 194 26.92 4.01 -1.98
CA PHE A 194 26.03 2.87 -2.21
C PHE A 194 26.84 1.59 -2.50
N HIS A 195 26.35 0.73 -3.39
CA HIS A 195 26.95 -0.57 -3.72
C HIS A 195 28.37 -0.49 -4.33
N LYS A 196 28.87 0.70 -4.68
CA LYS A 196 30.27 0.97 -5.06
C LYS A 196 30.72 2.26 -4.40
N ALA A 197 32.00 2.32 -4.03
CA ALA A 197 32.60 3.48 -3.34
C ALA A 197 32.59 4.79 -4.15
N ASN A 198 32.30 4.72 -5.46
CA ASN A 198 32.19 5.89 -6.34
C ASN A 198 30.76 6.15 -6.82
N LYS A 199 29.76 5.46 -6.26
CA LYS A 199 28.34 5.72 -6.54
C LYS A 199 27.74 6.48 -5.37
N ILE A 200 27.22 7.67 -5.67
CA ILE A 200 26.68 8.62 -4.70
C ILE A 200 25.26 9.04 -5.10
N SER A 201 24.51 9.61 -4.16
CA SER A 201 23.22 10.24 -4.41
C SER A 201 23.41 11.70 -4.83
N GLY A 202 22.45 12.23 -5.59
CA GLY A 202 22.46 13.60 -6.11
C GLY A 202 21.09 14.26 -5.93
N HIS A 203 20.76 15.25 -6.76
CA HIS A 203 19.42 15.85 -6.74
C HIS A 203 18.34 14.80 -7.05
N GLN A 204 17.13 15.01 -6.50
CA GLN A 204 15.96 14.14 -6.74
C GLN A 204 16.12 12.71 -6.20
N ALA A 205 16.81 12.53 -5.08
CA ALA A 205 16.97 11.25 -4.39
C ALA A 205 16.59 11.41 -2.91
N LEU A 206 15.80 10.47 -2.39
CA LEU A 206 15.41 10.44 -0.98
C LEU A 206 16.62 10.47 -0.05
N ASP A 207 17.67 9.70 -0.38
CA ASP A 207 18.90 9.64 0.41
C ASP A 207 19.55 11.03 0.59
N SER A 208 19.50 11.87 -0.45
CA SER A 208 20.01 13.24 -0.40
C SER A 208 19.18 14.14 0.49
N ASP A 209 17.84 14.00 0.50
CA ASP A 209 16.98 14.75 1.42
C ASP A 209 17.22 14.29 2.87
N ILE A 210 17.37 12.99 3.12
CA ILE A 210 17.74 12.46 4.44
C ILE A 210 19.07 13.06 4.91
N LEU A 211 20.10 13.06 4.05
CA LEU A 211 21.40 13.66 4.35
C LEU A 211 21.26 15.17 4.66
N GLU A 212 20.45 15.88 3.88
CA GLU A 212 20.19 17.31 4.08
C GLU A 212 19.48 17.60 5.41
N LYS A 213 18.43 16.84 5.77
CA LYS A 213 17.74 16.98 7.06
C LYS A 213 18.65 16.63 8.24
N GLY A 214 19.65 15.77 8.03
CA GLY A 214 20.70 15.46 9.00
C GLY A 214 21.79 16.53 9.16
N GLY A 215 21.72 17.64 8.42
CA GLY A 215 22.73 18.71 8.45
C GLY A 215 23.94 18.45 7.54
N GLY A 216 23.84 17.49 6.62
CA GLY A 216 24.77 17.32 5.51
C GLY A 216 24.49 18.31 4.37
N GLY A 217 25.52 18.65 3.59
CA GLY A 217 25.39 19.50 2.40
C GLY A 217 26.68 19.65 1.61
#